data_AF-A0A7C2W7W9-F1
#
_entry.id   AF-A0A7C2W7W9-F1
#
_cell.length_a   1.000
_cell.length_b   1.000
_cell.length_c   1.000
_cell.angle_alpha   90.00
_cell.angle_beta   90.00
_cell.angle_gamma   90.00
#
_symmetry.space_group_name_H-M   'P 1'
#
loop_
_entity.id
_entity.type
_entity.pdbx_description
1 polymer ?
#
loop_
_entity_poly.entity_id
_entity_poly.type
_entity_poly.pdbx_seq_one_letter_code
_entity_poly.pdbx_strand_id
1 'polypeptide(L)'
;MSTLTIHLKHLYQRRGLWLVYLFLGIYLFACTVSIKEEGGLAALVLLMFLAGLVAGVTALDVVVRPFSFCLPGHGPTMRKYLFVIAVAVNLAAAQAMWLYPGLEGLVRLGAVASVFFAGMMVFWAGVSVSFGIRNVGGVVGWFVFVFFAGQSLGVHVPVERFLIEQPLIVSAVGLFVIGWMWRWLGRRDLARRNCNKAWIGFLDAFNRDKVSKFRQARGEKLDKAMRKAAPWVEQFFIARIVGGRGAARCAWACLYATFGPGLALWKRWVPFVAVLALTVGYLGSGAWFMLVFMPAIMLMGLRLPVYSTMLIAAGRRERFVATVVQAVVITVSISAAAVAVAALLIPLSRYVPPIPIKEGITLTLRPVDLRLSATPLIVMPAAMTLHVLLYRRLPMAFIAMMALVYVVMFAAIVSRRELMRFVRIDVAMGAMAMCWGVYLLTLRHVSRRQCLVAG
;
A
#
# COMPACT_ATOMS: atom_id res chain seq x y z
N MET A 1 24.22 -18.42 21.87
CA MET A 1 22.84 -17.94 21.62
C MET A 1 22.37 -18.52 20.30
N SER A 2 21.26 -19.27 20.24
CA SER A 2 20.84 -19.87 18.97
C SER A 2 20.32 -18.79 18.01
N THR A 3 20.44 -19.02 16.70
CA THR A 3 19.89 -18.13 15.67
C THR A 3 18.39 -17.94 15.84
N LEU A 4 17.67 -18.98 16.27
CA LEU A 4 16.25 -18.92 16.63
C LEU A 4 15.98 -17.89 17.75
N THR A 5 16.79 -17.87 18.81
CA THR A 5 16.66 -16.87 19.89
C THR A 5 16.82 -15.45 19.36
N ILE A 6 17.73 -15.23 18.40
CA ILE A 6 17.92 -13.91 17.78
C ILE A 6 16.68 -13.52 16.94
N HIS A 7 16.15 -14.45 16.16
CA HIS A 7 14.91 -14.23 15.39
C HIS A 7 13.72 -13.92 16.30
N LEU A 8 13.53 -14.67 17.39
CA LEU A 8 12.47 -14.45 18.37
C LEU A 8 12.63 -13.12 19.12
N LYS A 9 13.86 -12.78 19.53
CA LYS A 9 14.15 -11.48 20.16
C LYS A 9 13.84 -10.33 19.21
N HIS A 10 14.19 -10.48 17.93
CA HIS A 10 13.91 -9.46 16.92
C HIS A 10 12.42 -9.33 16.61
N LEU A 11 11.67 -10.44 16.60
CA LEU A 11 10.22 -10.47 16.48
C LEU A 11 9.56 -9.74 17.66
N TYR A 12 10.00 -10.03 18.88
CA TYR A 12 9.48 -9.38 20.09
C TYR A 12 9.80 -7.88 20.15
N GLN A 13 11.03 -7.48 19.77
CA GLN A 13 11.46 -6.08 19.79
C GLN A 13 10.71 -5.20 18.78
N ARG A 14 10.18 -5.78 17.69
CA ARG A 14 9.47 -5.03 16.66
C ARG A 14 7.97 -4.98 16.95
N ARG A 15 7.57 -4.10 17.87
CA ARG A 15 6.17 -3.82 18.25
C ARG A 15 5.23 -3.63 17.05
N GLY A 16 5.68 -3.00 15.97
CA GLY A 16 4.83 -2.79 14.80
C GLY A 16 4.50 -4.08 14.02
N LEU A 17 5.31 -5.14 14.10
CA LEU A 17 5.01 -6.42 13.43
C LEU A 17 3.82 -7.12 14.08
N TRP A 18 3.63 -6.93 15.39
CA TRP A 18 2.46 -7.46 16.11
C TRP A 18 1.15 -6.92 15.55
N LEU A 19 1.13 -5.66 15.12
CA LEU A 19 -0.05 -5.07 14.48
C LEU A 19 -0.33 -5.71 13.12
N VAL A 20 0.72 -6.06 12.37
CA VAL A 20 0.58 -6.78 11.10
C VAL A 20 0.07 -8.20 11.33
N TYR A 21 0.59 -8.90 12.34
CA TYR A 21 0.10 -10.23 12.70
C TYR A 21 -1.34 -10.22 13.18
N LEU A 22 -1.72 -9.22 14.00
CA LEU A 22 -3.10 -9.03 14.43
C LEU A 22 -4.01 -8.76 13.23
N PHE A 23 -3.60 -7.88 12.31
CA PHE A 23 -4.36 -7.60 11.09
C PHE A 23 -4.51 -8.84 10.22
N LEU A 24 -3.43 -9.59 9.99
CA LEU A 24 -3.47 -10.86 9.25
C LEU A 24 -4.39 -11.89 9.93
N GLY A 25 -4.38 -11.96 11.27
CA GLY A 25 -5.25 -12.87 12.02
C GLY A 25 -6.73 -12.50 11.93
N ILE A 26 -7.06 -11.21 12.07
CA ILE A 26 -8.44 -10.70 11.89
C ILE A 26 -8.91 -10.96 10.46
N TYR A 27 -8.05 -10.69 9.47
CA TYR A 27 -8.38 -10.89 8.07
C TYR A 27 -8.53 -12.38 7.72
N LEU A 28 -7.66 -13.25 8.26
CA LEU A 28 -7.78 -14.70 8.15
C LEU A 28 -9.13 -15.15 8.69
N PHE A 29 -9.51 -14.69 9.88
CA PHE A 29 -10.80 -15.00 10.49
C PHE A 29 -11.97 -14.51 9.60
N ALA A 30 -11.93 -13.28 9.11
CA ALA A 30 -12.94 -12.74 8.21
C ALA A 30 -13.08 -13.59 6.94
N CYS A 31 -11.97 -13.99 6.30
CA CYS A 31 -11.98 -14.86 5.14
C CYS A 31 -12.56 -16.25 5.46
N THR A 32 -12.27 -16.81 6.64
CA THR A 32 -12.86 -18.12 7.03
C THR A 32 -14.36 -18.02 7.26
N VAL A 33 -14.87 -16.91 7.79
CA VAL A 33 -16.31 -16.69 7.97
C VAL A 33 -17.00 -16.48 6.62
N SER A 34 -16.37 -15.73 5.71
CA SER A 34 -16.87 -15.49 4.36
C SER A 34 -16.55 -16.61 3.35
N ILE A 35 -16.04 -17.77 3.78
CA ILE A 35 -15.68 -18.84 2.84
C ILE A 35 -16.89 -19.45 2.12
N LYS A 36 -18.09 -19.26 2.68
CA LYS A 36 -19.37 -19.65 2.09
C LYS A 36 -19.86 -18.66 1.03
N GLU A 37 -19.31 -17.45 1.02
CA GLU A 37 -19.63 -16.40 0.05
C GLU A 37 -18.66 -16.47 -1.13
N GLU A 38 -19.12 -16.01 -2.30
CA GLU A 38 -18.31 -15.99 -3.52
C GLU A 38 -16.99 -15.21 -3.31
N GLY A 39 -15.86 -15.89 -3.54
CA GLY A 39 -14.53 -15.28 -3.48
C GLY A 39 -13.81 -15.37 -2.13
N GLY A 40 -14.43 -15.95 -1.10
CA GLY A 40 -13.80 -16.13 0.21
C GLY A 40 -12.54 -17.02 0.15
N LEU A 41 -12.57 -18.07 -0.67
CA LEU A 41 -11.44 -18.99 -0.84
C LEU A 41 -10.28 -18.33 -1.60
N ALA A 42 -10.59 -17.62 -2.70
CA ALA A 42 -9.57 -16.88 -3.44
C ALA A 42 -8.90 -15.81 -2.56
N ALA A 43 -9.67 -15.11 -1.72
CA ALA A 43 -9.15 -14.13 -0.77
C ALA A 43 -8.22 -14.76 0.27
N LEU A 44 -8.56 -15.96 0.76
CA LEU A 44 -7.75 -16.73 1.69
C LEU A 44 -6.40 -17.15 1.06
N VAL A 45 -6.42 -17.64 -0.18
CA VAL A 45 -5.20 -17.98 -0.92
C VAL A 45 -4.35 -16.72 -1.17
N LEU A 46 -4.99 -15.60 -1.52
CA LEU A 46 -4.27 -14.35 -1.74
C LEU A 46 -3.61 -13.84 -0.45
N LEU A 47 -4.26 -14.00 0.72
CA LEU A 47 -3.71 -13.65 2.02
C LEU A 47 -2.36 -14.33 2.30
N MET A 48 -2.14 -15.53 1.76
CA MET A 48 -0.86 -16.25 1.86
C MET A 48 0.29 -15.47 1.24
N PHE A 49 0.02 -14.64 0.22
CA PHE A 49 1.03 -13.76 -0.38
C PHE A 49 1.51 -12.72 0.63
N LEU A 50 0.58 -12.09 1.38
CA LEU A 50 0.92 -11.11 2.41
C LEU A 50 1.69 -11.78 3.55
N ALA A 51 1.27 -12.96 3.98
CA ALA A 51 2.00 -13.74 4.98
C ALA A 51 3.42 -14.07 4.51
N GLY A 52 3.59 -14.50 3.26
CA GLY A 52 4.89 -14.78 2.65
C GLY A 52 5.77 -13.55 2.51
N LEU A 53 5.18 -12.43 2.13
CA LEU A 53 5.86 -11.14 2.03
C LEU A 53 6.34 -10.65 3.41
N VAL A 54 5.51 -10.77 4.46
CA VAL A 54 5.89 -10.43 5.84
C VAL A 54 7.00 -11.37 6.34
N ALA A 55 6.85 -12.68 6.15
CA ALA A 55 7.86 -13.66 6.53
C ALA A 55 9.19 -13.39 5.82
N GLY A 56 9.16 -13.13 4.51
CA GLY A 56 10.32 -12.79 3.70
C GLY A 56 11.00 -11.49 4.13
N VAL A 57 10.23 -10.43 4.43
CA VAL A 57 10.72 -9.17 5.02
C VAL A 57 11.46 -9.44 6.35
N THR A 58 10.89 -10.26 7.24
CA THR A 58 11.53 -10.57 8.52
C THR A 58 12.82 -11.38 8.37
N ALA A 59 12.86 -12.29 7.40
CA ALA A 59 14.06 -13.05 7.08
C ALA A 59 15.15 -12.15 6.47
N LEU A 60 14.76 -11.29 5.52
CA LEU A 60 15.65 -10.36 4.84
C LEU A 60 16.26 -9.34 5.80
N ASP A 61 15.49 -8.88 6.80
CA ASP A 61 15.97 -8.02 7.90
C ASP A 61 17.19 -8.59 8.63
N VAL A 62 17.28 -9.92 8.72
CA VAL A 62 18.44 -10.61 9.34
C VAL A 62 19.57 -10.75 8.34
N VAL A 63 19.27 -11.09 7.08
CA VAL A 63 20.25 -11.26 6.00
C VAL A 63 20.98 -9.96 5.63
N VAL A 64 20.29 -8.81 5.70
CA VAL A 64 20.87 -7.51 5.34
C VAL A 64 21.92 -7.05 6.37
N ARG A 65 21.87 -7.55 7.61
CA ARG A 65 22.81 -7.15 8.67
C ARG A 65 24.24 -7.55 8.30
N PRO A 66 25.23 -6.67 8.55
CA PRO A 66 26.63 -6.99 8.30
C PRO A 66 27.04 -8.22 9.10
N PHE A 67 27.88 -9.07 8.50
CA PHE A 67 28.39 -10.32 9.09
C PHE A 67 27.35 -11.40 9.43
N SER A 68 26.07 -11.20 9.11
CA SER A 68 25.04 -12.24 9.32
C SER A 68 25.36 -13.54 8.57
N PHE A 69 25.96 -13.43 7.38
CA PHE A 69 26.40 -14.56 6.57
C PHE A 69 27.58 -15.34 7.16
N CYS A 70 28.34 -14.74 8.08
CA CYS A 70 29.46 -15.41 8.76
C CYS A 70 28.97 -16.33 9.89
N LEU A 71 27.70 -16.24 10.30
CA LEU A 71 27.17 -17.07 11.37
C LEU A 71 27.01 -18.52 10.89
N PRO A 72 27.49 -19.51 11.65
CA PRO A 72 27.36 -20.92 11.29
C PRO A 72 25.88 -21.29 11.16
N GLY A 73 25.53 -21.96 10.07
CA GLY A 73 24.15 -22.39 9.82
C GLY A 73 23.16 -21.29 9.39
N HIS A 74 23.62 -20.08 9.05
CA HIS A 74 22.74 -18.98 8.63
C HIS A 74 21.80 -19.36 7.46
N GLY A 75 22.35 -19.91 6.37
CA GLY A 75 21.57 -20.29 5.18
C GLY A 75 20.50 -21.36 5.45
N PRO A 76 20.86 -22.52 6.05
CA PRO A 76 19.87 -23.54 6.44
C PRO A 76 18.81 -23.02 7.42
N THR A 77 19.17 -22.17 8.37
CA THR A 77 18.22 -21.63 9.37
C THR A 77 17.14 -20.79 8.71
N MET A 78 17.51 -19.88 7.80
CA MET A 78 16.55 -19.03 7.09
C MET A 78 15.53 -19.85 6.30
N ARG A 79 15.99 -20.90 5.60
CA ARG A 79 15.12 -21.80 4.84
C ARG A 79 14.13 -22.52 5.74
N LYS A 80 14.61 -23.11 6.83
CA LYS A 80 13.77 -23.81 7.80
C LYS A 80 12.73 -22.86 8.42
N TYR A 81 13.15 -21.65 8.80
CA TYR A 81 12.25 -20.63 9.34
C TYR A 81 11.11 -20.28 8.37
N LEU A 82 11.43 -19.93 7.13
CA LEU A 82 10.42 -19.58 6.13
C LEU A 82 9.49 -20.76 5.81
N PHE A 83 10.05 -21.97 5.70
CA PHE A 83 9.28 -23.18 5.43
C PHE A 83 8.32 -23.53 6.57
N VAL A 84 8.74 -23.44 7.84
CA VAL A 84 7.87 -23.71 9.00
C VAL A 84 6.70 -22.73 9.03
N ILE A 85 6.94 -21.43 8.79
CA ILE A 85 5.86 -20.44 8.70
C ILE A 85 4.94 -20.75 7.52
N ALA A 86 5.50 -21.06 6.35
CA ALA A 86 4.71 -21.41 5.18
C ALA A 86 3.78 -22.58 5.46
N VAL A 87 4.30 -23.69 6.02
CA VAL A 87 3.51 -24.86 6.35
C VAL A 87 2.43 -24.52 7.38
N ALA A 88 2.77 -23.81 8.47
CA ALA A 88 1.81 -23.51 9.53
C ALA A 88 0.64 -22.63 9.03
N VAL A 89 0.94 -21.55 8.31
CA VAL A 89 -0.10 -20.62 7.83
C VAL A 89 -0.96 -21.26 6.74
N ASN A 90 -0.36 -22.01 5.81
CA ASN A 90 -1.11 -22.69 4.75
C ASN A 90 -1.92 -23.88 5.27
N LEU A 91 -1.47 -24.57 6.32
CA LEU A 91 -2.25 -25.62 6.96
C LEU A 91 -3.49 -25.03 7.65
N ALA A 92 -3.33 -23.91 8.37
CA ALA A 92 -4.45 -23.20 8.99
C ALA A 92 -5.47 -22.70 7.94
N ALA A 93 -4.99 -22.19 6.80
CA ALA A 93 -5.84 -21.79 5.70
C ALA A 93 -6.56 -22.98 5.04
N ALA A 94 -5.85 -24.07 4.76
CA ALA A 94 -6.42 -25.26 4.15
C ALA A 94 -7.49 -25.92 5.02
N GLN A 95 -7.40 -25.79 6.36
CA GLN A 95 -8.45 -26.25 7.28
C GLN A 95 -9.79 -25.53 7.06
N ALA A 96 -9.80 -24.32 6.48
CA ALA A 96 -11.05 -23.64 6.16
C ALA A 96 -11.90 -24.40 5.13
N MET A 97 -11.28 -25.25 4.30
CA MET A 97 -11.99 -26.10 3.33
C MET A 97 -12.89 -27.15 3.98
N TRP A 98 -12.70 -27.46 5.27
CA TRP A 98 -13.64 -28.30 6.01
C TRP A 98 -15.02 -27.65 6.18
N LEU A 99 -15.09 -26.32 6.11
CA LEU A 99 -16.32 -25.53 6.20
C LEU A 99 -16.96 -25.28 4.83
N TYR A 100 -16.30 -25.67 3.73
CA TYR A 100 -16.78 -25.43 2.37
C TYR A 100 -17.96 -26.35 2.04
N PRO A 101 -19.13 -25.79 1.66
CA PRO A 101 -20.33 -26.59 1.42
C PRO A 101 -20.22 -27.43 0.13
N GLY A 102 -20.89 -28.58 0.08
CA GLY A 102 -21.07 -29.36 -1.14
C GLY A 102 -19.90 -30.26 -1.57
N LEU A 103 -18.80 -30.32 -0.81
CA LEU A 103 -17.68 -31.24 -1.10
C LEU A 103 -17.78 -32.51 -0.26
N GLU A 104 -17.77 -33.69 -0.89
CA GLU A 104 -17.84 -34.98 -0.20
C GLU A 104 -16.49 -35.73 -0.15
N GLY A 105 -16.26 -36.47 0.94
CA GLY A 105 -15.19 -37.46 1.10
C GLY A 105 -13.82 -37.11 0.51
N LEU A 106 -13.42 -37.86 -0.52
CA LEU A 106 -12.11 -37.75 -1.18
C LEU A 106 -11.94 -36.42 -1.94
N VAL A 107 -13.00 -35.85 -2.49
CA VAL A 107 -12.94 -34.56 -3.20
C VAL A 107 -12.59 -33.46 -2.21
N ARG A 108 -13.16 -33.50 -1.00
CA ARG A 108 -12.82 -32.56 0.08
C ARG A 108 -11.34 -32.67 0.49
N LEU A 109 -10.81 -33.88 0.63
CA LEU A 109 -9.39 -34.10 0.91
C LEU A 109 -8.49 -33.58 -0.21
N GLY A 110 -8.88 -33.82 -1.46
CA GLY A 110 -8.20 -33.28 -2.64
C GLY A 110 -8.18 -31.75 -2.66
N ALA A 111 -9.31 -31.12 -2.32
CA ALA A 111 -9.43 -29.67 -2.23
C ALA A 111 -8.62 -29.06 -1.07
N VAL A 112 -8.57 -29.72 0.10
CA VAL A 112 -7.69 -29.32 1.22
C VAL A 112 -6.23 -29.34 0.76
N ALA A 113 -5.81 -30.42 0.09
CA ALA A 113 -4.45 -30.53 -0.44
C ALA A 113 -4.16 -29.46 -1.49
N SER A 114 -5.06 -29.24 -2.45
CA SER A 114 -4.88 -28.24 -3.50
C SER A 114 -4.78 -26.82 -2.95
N VAL A 115 -5.62 -26.46 -1.99
CA VAL A 115 -5.60 -25.14 -1.33
C VAL A 115 -4.31 -24.96 -0.52
N PHE A 116 -3.86 -25.99 0.19
CA PHE A 116 -2.56 -25.98 0.88
C PHE A 116 -1.42 -25.68 -0.11
N PHE A 117 -1.34 -26.41 -1.22
CA PHE A 117 -0.27 -26.23 -2.21
C PHE A 117 -0.39 -24.92 -3.00
N ALA A 118 -1.59 -24.47 -3.32
CA ALA A 118 -1.83 -23.16 -3.92
C ALA A 118 -1.40 -22.02 -3.00
N GLY A 119 -1.80 -22.10 -1.74
CA GLY A 119 -1.35 -21.17 -0.71
C GLY A 119 0.19 -21.18 -0.58
N MET A 120 0.84 -22.35 -0.61
CA MET A 120 2.30 -22.44 -0.61
C MET A 120 2.93 -21.76 -1.82
N MET A 121 2.40 -21.94 -3.03
CA MET A 121 2.87 -21.24 -4.24
C MET A 121 2.79 -19.72 -4.07
N VAL A 122 1.64 -19.23 -3.62
CA VAL A 122 1.37 -17.79 -3.44
C VAL A 122 2.21 -17.21 -2.29
N PHE A 123 2.41 -17.96 -1.20
CA PHE A 123 3.32 -17.61 -0.11
C PHE A 123 4.75 -17.44 -0.62
N TRP A 124 5.26 -18.42 -1.37
CA TRP A 124 6.61 -18.35 -1.92
C TRP A 124 6.78 -17.25 -2.97
N ALA A 125 5.73 -16.91 -3.72
CA ALA A 125 5.73 -15.72 -4.56
C ALA A 125 5.91 -14.45 -3.72
N GLY A 126 5.19 -14.32 -2.59
CA GLY A 126 5.37 -13.21 -1.64
C GLY A 126 6.80 -13.13 -1.07
N VAL A 127 7.37 -14.27 -0.69
CA VAL A 127 8.78 -14.35 -0.26
C VAL A 127 9.70 -13.91 -1.39
N SER A 128 9.55 -14.44 -2.61
CA SER A 128 10.40 -14.10 -3.76
C SER A 128 10.38 -12.60 -4.05
N VAL A 129 9.20 -11.99 -4.00
CA VAL A 129 9.00 -10.56 -4.19
C VAL A 129 9.71 -9.75 -3.11
N SER A 130 9.66 -10.19 -1.84
CA SER A 130 10.36 -9.50 -0.74
C SER A 130 11.88 -9.45 -0.93
N PHE A 131 12.47 -10.50 -1.52
CA PHE A 131 13.90 -10.57 -1.83
C PHE A 131 14.27 -9.86 -3.14
N GLY A 132 13.34 -9.76 -4.10
CA GLY A 132 13.55 -9.09 -5.38
C GLY A 132 13.42 -7.56 -5.29
N ILE A 133 12.54 -7.07 -4.41
CA ILE A 133 12.14 -5.66 -4.34
C ILE A 133 12.71 -4.98 -3.08
N ARG A 134 13.32 -3.80 -3.27
CA ARG A 134 13.94 -3.03 -2.18
C ARG A 134 12.97 -2.19 -1.34
N ASN A 135 11.76 -1.97 -1.86
CA ASN A 135 10.70 -1.21 -1.21
C ASN A 135 9.43 -2.05 -1.18
N VAL A 136 9.28 -2.81 -0.10
CA VAL A 136 8.15 -3.73 0.05
C VAL A 136 6.82 -2.99 0.28
N GLY A 137 6.86 -1.76 0.80
CA GLY A 137 5.65 -0.94 0.99
C GLY A 137 4.89 -0.66 -0.31
N GLY A 138 5.61 -0.45 -1.42
CA GLY A 138 4.98 -0.28 -2.74
C GLY A 138 4.26 -1.54 -3.24
N VAL A 139 4.81 -2.72 -2.90
CA VAL A 139 4.21 -4.02 -3.27
C VAL A 139 2.89 -4.22 -2.56
N VAL A 140 2.78 -3.81 -1.29
CA VAL A 140 1.54 -3.98 -0.53
C VAL A 140 0.43 -3.10 -1.08
N GLY A 141 0.74 -1.85 -1.46
CA GLY A 141 -0.23 -1.00 -2.16
C GLY A 141 -0.69 -1.62 -3.48
N TRP A 142 0.25 -2.12 -4.29
CA TRP A 142 -0.07 -2.83 -5.55
C TRP A 142 -0.89 -4.10 -5.31
N PHE A 143 -0.58 -4.86 -4.25
CA PHE A 143 -1.30 -6.08 -3.89
C PHE A 143 -2.76 -5.79 -3.53
N VAL A 144 -3.02 -4.76 -2.72
CA VAL A 144 -4.39 -4.31 -2.39
C VAL A 144 -5.16 -3.98 -3.66
N PHE A 145 -4.51 -3.29 -4.60
CA PHE A 145 -5.09 -2.98 -5.90
C PHE A 145 -5.43 -4.24 -6.71
N VAL A 146 -4.50 -5.20 -6.81
CA VAL A 146 -4.73 -6.48 -7.51
C VAL A 146 -5.83 -7.28 -6.85
N PHE A 147 -5.93 -7.27 -5.52
CA PHE A 147 -6.99 -7.96 -4.78
C PHE A 147 -8.38 -7.41 -5.16
N PHE A 148 -8.58 -6.11 -5.03
CA PHE A 148 -9.87 -5.48 -5.37
C PHE A 148 -10.18 -5.57 -6.86
N ALA A 149 -9.17 -5.44 -7.73
CA ALA A 149 -9.34 -5.63 -9.16
C ALA A 149 -9.74 -7.08 -9.47
N GLY A 150 -9.04 -8.07 -8.92
CA GLY A 150 -9.36 -9.49 -9.12
C GLY A 150 -10.76 -9.85 -8.63
N GLN A 151 -11.20 -9.31 -7.49
CA GLN A 151 -12.56 -9.50 -6.99
C GLN A 151 -13.60 -8.89 -7.95
N SER A 152 -13.38 -7.64 -8.39
CA SER A 152 -14.30 -6.93 -9.28
C SER A 152 -14.36 -7.54 -10.68
N LEU A 153 -13.25 -8.13 -11.15
CA LEU A 153 -13.15 -8.82 -12.43
C LEU A 153 -13.65 -10.27 -12.35
N GLY A 154 -14.13 -10.75 -11.20
CA GLY A 154 -14.61 -12.12 -11.06
C GLY A 154 -13.51 -13.19 -11.16
N VAL A 155 -12.23 -12.82 -11.05
CA VAL A 155 -11.08 -13.74 -11.19
C VAL A 155 -11.08 -14.82 -10.10
N HIS A 156 -11.76 -14.58 -8.98
CA HIS A 156 -11.91 -15.56 -7.92
C HIS A 156 -12.65 -16.83 -8.38
N VAL A 157 -13.68 -16.71 -9.23
CA VAL A 157 -14.49 -17.85 -9.71
C VAL A 157 -13.64 -18.88 -10.47
N PRO A 158 -12.90 -18.53 -11.54
CA PRO A 158 -12.09 -19.51 -12.26
C PRO A 158 -10.93 -20.03 -11.41
N VAL A 159 -10.41 -19.23 -10.47
CA VAL A 159 -9.36 -19.69 -9.54
C VAL A 159 -9.92 -20.74 -8.58
N GLU A 160 -11.04 -20.48 -7.94
CA GLU A 160 -11.70 -21.43 -7.02
C GLU A 160 -12.09 -22.71 -7.74
N ARG A 161 -12.69 -22.59 -8.92
CA ARG A 161 -13.03 -23.72 -9.78
C ARG A 161 -11.81 -24.56 -10.13
N PHE A 162 -10.71 -23.93 -10.56
CA PHE A 162 -9.47 -24.63 -10.88
C PHE A 162 -8.87 -25.35 -9.67
N LEU A 163 -8.93 -24.73 -8.48
CA LEU A 163 -8.44 -25.35 -7.23
C LEU A 163 -9.24 -26.60 -6.84
N ILE A 164 -10.55 -26.59 -7.08
CA ILE A 164 -11.44 -27.71 -6.72
C ILE A 164 -11.41 -28.82 -7.79
N GLU A 165 -11.46 -28.45 -9.07
CA GLU A 165 -11.55 -29.42 -10.17
C GLU A 165 -10.22 -30.09 -10.49
N GLN A 166 -9.07 -29.44 -10.23
CA GLN A 166 -7.74 -29.93 -10.63
C GLN A 166 -6.75 -30.07 -9.45
N PRO A 167 -7.12 -30.78 -8.36
CA PRO A 167 -6.33 -30.79 -7.13
C PRO A 167 -4.94 -31.43 -7.31
N LEU A 168 -4.84 -32.46 -8.15
CA LEU A 168 -3.57 -33.16 -8.44
C LEU A 168 -2.58 -32.26 -9.17
N ILE A 169 -3.04 -31.50 -10.18
CA ILE A 169 -2.19 -30.58 -10.95
C ILE A 169 -1.66 -29.48 -10.03
N VAL A 170 -2.55 -28.85 -9.25
CA VAL A 170 -2.19 -27.80 -8.30
C VAL A 170 -1.17 -28.31 -7.28
N SER A 171 -1.37 -29.52 -6.77
CA SER A 171 -0.47 -30.14 -5.80
C SER A 171 0.92 -30.44 -6.39
N ALA A 172 0.97 -30.99 -7.60
CA ALA A 172 2.22 -31.30 -8.29
C ALA A 172 3.04 -30.02 -8.58
N VAL A 173 2.38 -28.98 -9.09
CA VAL A 173 3.03 -27.68 -9.34
C VAL A 173 3.47 -27.05 -8.02
N GLY A 174 2.66 -27.12 -6.97
CA GLY A 174 3.02 -26.64 -5.64
C GLY A 174 4.26 -27.31 -5.07
N LEU A 175 4.36 -28.63 -5.16
CA LEU A 175 5.55 -29.39 -4.76
C LEU A 175 6.79 -28.97 -5.55
N PHE A 176 6.64 -28.79 -6.87
CA PHE A 176 7.72 -28.29 -7.71
C PHE A 176 8.20 -26.90 -7.28
N VAL A 177 7.28 -25.96 -7.04
CA VAL A 177 7.59 -24.61 -6.56
C VAL A 177 8.29 -24.65 -5.20
N ILE A 178 7.84 -25.50 -4.28
CA ILE A 178 8.49 -25.70 -2.97
C ILE A 178 9.93 -26.19 -3.15
N GLY A 179 10.16 -27.21 -3.97
CA GLY A 179 11.50 -27.74 -4.24
C GLY A 179 12.41 -26.70 -4.90
N TRP A 180 11.88 -25.96 -5.88
CA TRP A 180 12.58 -24.87 -6.55
C TRP A 180 12.99 -23.77 -5.57
N MET A 181 12.05 -23.31 -4.74
CA MET A 181 12.26 -22.25 -3.77
C MET A 181 13.23 -22.67 -2.65
N TRP A 182 13.14 -23.92 -2.20
CA TRP A 182 14.08 -24.50 -1.24
C TRP A 182 15.52 -24.50 -1.78
N ARG A 183 15.70 -24.83 -3.06
CA ARG A 183 16.99 -24.76 -3.75
C ARG A 183 17.46 -23.31 -3.95
N TRP A 184 16.56 -22.42 -4.35
CA TRP A 184 16.87 -21.00 -4.58
C TRP A 184 17.32 -20.28 -3.31
N LEU A 185 16.58 -20.42 -2.21
CA LEU A 185 16.95 -19.87 -0.90
C LEU A 185 18.22 -20.50 -0.31
N GLY A 186 18.63 -21.67 -0.81
CA GLY A 186 19.86 -22.35 -0.41
C GLY A 186 21.12 -21.81 -1.06
N ARG A 187 21.00 -20.95 -2.08
CA ARG A 187 22.15 -20.39 -2.80
C ARG A 187 22.91 -19.40 -1.91
N ARG A 188 24.21 -19.65 -1.69
CA ARG A 188 25.10 -18.76 -0.91
C ARG A 188 25.13 -17.33 -1.46
N ASP A 189 24.98 -17.18 -2.77
CA ASP A 189 24.95 -15.88 -3.43
C ASP A 189 23.80 -14.98 -3.01
N LEU A 190 22.65 -15.55 -2.60
CA LEU A 190 21.48 -14.74 -2.23
C LEU A 190 21.77 -13.91 -0.97
N ALA A 191 22.40 -14.53 0.03
CA ALA A 191 22.81 -13.84 1.24
C ALA A 191 23.90 -12.79 0.95
N ARG A 192 24.92 -13.17 0.16
CA ARG A 192 26.01 -12.26 -0.25
C ARG A 192 25.49 -11.05 -1.01
N ARG A 193 24.53 -11.24 -1.92
CA ARG A 193 23.93 -10.17 -2.71
C ARG A 193 23.12 -9.22 -1.85
N ASN A 194 22.53 -9.64 -0.74
CA ASN A 194 21.65 -8.79 0.08
C ASN A 194 22.32 -8.21 1.32
N CYS A 195 23.48 -8.74 1.73
CA CYS A 195 24.27 -8.20 2.82
C CYS A 195 24.64 -6.73 2.57
N ASN A 196 24.44 -5.88 3.59
CA ASN A 196 24.76 -4.46 3.60
C ASN A 196 24.05 -3.61 2.52
N LYS A 197 23.01 -4.14 1.87
CA LYS A 197 22.20 -3.32 0.95
C LYS A 197 21.21 -2.48 1.73
N ALA A 198 21.15 -1.18 1.42
CA ALA A 198 20.08 -0.33 1.92
C ALA A 198 18.73 -0.88 1.42
N TRP A 199 17.85 -1.17 2.37
CA TRP A 199 16.53 -1.75 2.13
C TRP A 199 15.52 -1.11 3.07
N ILE A 200 14.27 -1.00 2.61
CA ILE A 200 13.15 -0.49 3.39
C ILE A 200 12.18 -1.64 3.60
N GLY A 201 12.14 -2.14 4.83
CA GLY A 201 11.17 -3.12 5.28
C GLY A 201 9.75 -2.56 5.41
N PHE A 202 8.81 -3.47 5.65
CA PHE A 202 7.38 -3.16 5.69
C PHE A 202 7.04 -1.97 6.62
N LEU A 203 7.58 -1.98 7.84
CA LEU A 203 7.37 -0.90 8.82
C LEU A 203 8.48 0.14 8.81
N ASP A 204 9.62 -0.18 8.20
CA ASP A 204 10.71 0.78 8.05
C ASP A 204 10.35 1.90 7.07
N ALA A 205 9.31 1.71 6.25
CA ALA A 205 8.70 2.78 5.48
C ALA A 205 8.21 3.95 6.37
N PHE A 206 7.88 3.66 7.63
CA PHE A 206 7.52 4.66 8.64
C PHE A 206 8.75 5.19 9.41
N ASN A 207 9.91 4.54 9.30
CA ASN A 207 11.15 5.02 9.89
C ASN A 207 11.82 6.03 8.96
N ARG A 208 11.61 7.31 9.26
CA ARG A 208 12.08 8.43 8.44
C ARG A 208 13.59 8.44 8.21
N ASP A 209 14.38 7.99 9.18
CA ASP A 209 15.84 8.00 9.10
C ASP A 209 16.34 6.91 8.16
N LYS A 210 15.72 5.72 8.22
CA LYS A 210 16.00 4.65 7.25
C LYS A 210 15.58 5.07 5.85
N VAL A 211 14.41 5.70 5.70
CA VAL A 211 13.95 6.22 4.40
C VAL A 211 14.88 7.30 3.86
N SER A 212 15.39 8.24 4.68
CA SER A 212 16.37 9.22 4.20
C SER A 212 17.70 8.58 3.84
N LYS A 213 18.23 7.65 4.64
CA LYS A 213 19.46 6.93 4.29
C LYS A 213 19.32 6.16 2.98
N PHE A 214 18.19 5.49 2.78
CA PHE A 214 17.88 4.82 1.53
C PHE A 214 17.74 5.80 0.36
N ARG A 215 17.07 6.94 0.56
CA ARG A 215 16.97 8.01 -0.44
C ARG A 215 18.33 8.61 -0.77
N GLN A 216 19.20 8.86 0.20
CA GLN A 216 20.56 9.37 -0.02
C GLN A 216 21.38 8.36 -0.84
N ALA A 217 21.35 7.07 -0.46
CA ALA A 217 22.03 6.00 -1.19
C ALA A 217 21.51 5.82 -2.63
N ARG A 218 20.27 6.24 -2.92
CA ARG A 218 19.66 6.18 -4.26
C ARG A 218 19.64 7.53 -4.98
N GLY A 219 19.85 8.61 -4.24
CA GLY A 219 19.57 10.00 -4.61
C GLY A 219 20.44 10.44 -5.76
N GLU A 220 21.73 10.10 -5.73
CA GLU A 220 22.66 10.46 -6.80
C GLU A 220 22.21 10.03 -8.19
N LYS A 221 21.52 8.88 -8.31
CA LYS A 221 20.99 8.41 -9.59
C LYS A 221 19.68 9.11 -9.97
N LEU A 222 18.81 9.37 -8.99
CA LEU A 222 17.54 10.04 -9.23
C LEU A 222 17.74 11.52 -9.54
N ASP A 223 18.62 12.20 -8.81
CA ASP A 223 18.95 13.62 -8.99
C ASP A 223 19.54 13.85 -10.38
N LYS A 224 20.45 12.97 -10.83
CA LYS A 224 20.98 12.99 -12.20
C LYS A 224 19.89 12.81 -13.25
N ALA A 225 18.91 11.92 -13.02
CA ALA A 225 17.81 11.71 -13.95
C ALA A 225 16.82 12.90 -13.96
N MET A 226 16.56 13.49 -12.80
CA MET A 226 15.65 14.63 -12.65
C MET A 226 16.19 15.88 -13.36
N ARG A 227 17.47 16.23 -13.15
CA ARG A 227 18.10 17.39 -13.80
C ARG A 227 18.05 17.30 -15.33
N LYS A 228 18.13 16.08 -15.87
CA LYS A 228 18.05 15.84 -17.32
C LYS A 228 16.62 15.87 -17.86
N ALA A 229 15.61 15.52 -17.06
CA ALA A 229 14.26 15.27 -17.57
C ALA A 229 13.45 16.55 -17.85
N ALA A 230 13.61 17.60 -17.03
CA ALA A 230 12.85 18.85 -17.20
C ALA A 230 13.51 20.06 -16.48
N PRO A 231 14.52 20.72 -17.09
CA PRO A 231 15.21 21.85 -16.46
C PRO A 231 14.28 23.05 -16.18
N TRP A 232 13.22 23.22 -16.99
CA TRP A 232 12.24 24.29 -16.81
C TRP A 232 11.50 24.23 -15.47
N VAL A 233 11.26 23.02 -14.92
CA VAL A 233 10.59 22.86 -13.62
C VAL A 233 11.47 23.43 -12.51
N GLU A 234 12.76 23.09 -12.53
CA GLU A 234 13.73 23.60 -11.56
C GLU A 234 13.88 25.12 -11.68
N GLN A 235 14.03 25.65 -12.89
CA GLN A 235 14.10 27.10 -13.14
C GLN A 235 12.85 27.83 -12.65
N PHE A 236 11.65 27.29 -12.91
CA PHE A 236 10.38 27.86 -12.45
C PHE A 236 10.35 27.98 -10.91
N PHE A 237 10.67 26.91 -10.20
CA PHE A 237 10.64 26.93 -8.73
C PHE A 237 11.76 27.80 -8.15
N ILE A 238 12.98 27.75 -8.70
CA ILE A 238 14.10 28.60 -8.24
C ILE A 238 13.75 30.08 -8.42
N ALA A 239 13.21 30.49 -9.57
CA ALA A 239 12.81 31.88 -9.80
C ALA A 239 11.79 32.37 -8.75
N ARG A 240 10.81 31.53 -8.40
CA ARG A 240 9.81 31.85 -7.36
C ARG A 240 10.37 31.85 -5.93
N ILE A 241 11.34 30.98 -5.65
CA ILE A 241 12.03 30.94 -4.35
C ILE A 241 12.93 32.18 -4.17
N VAL A 242 13.66 32.59 -5.20
CA VAL A 242 14.54 33.76 -5.17
C VAL A 242 13.73 35.06 -5.09
N GLY A 243 12.64 35.18 -5.85
CA GLY A 243 11.77 36.35 -5.81
C GLY A 243 10.85 36.42 -4.59
N GLY A 244 10.59 35.29 -3.92
CA GLY A 244 9.73 35.22 -2.74
C GLY A 244 10.39 35.76 -1.48
N ARG A 245 9.60 36.41 -0.61
CA ARG A 245 10.02 36.82 0.74
C ARG A 245 9.20 36.09 1.82
N GLY A 246 9.83 35.86 2.98
CA GLY A 246 9.22 35.23 4.17
C GLY A 246 8.50 33.91 3.87
N ALA A 247 7.24 33.80 4.31
CA ALA A 247 6.43 32.59 4.19
C ALA A 247 6.23 32.10 2.74
N ALA A 248 6.19 33.01 1.75
CA ALA A 248 6.00 32.64 0.35
C ALA A 248 7.22 31.86 -0.19
N ARG A 249 8.43 32.27 0.18
CA ARG A 249 9.67 31.56 -0.19
C ARG A 249 9.68 30.13 0.36
N CYS A 250 9.29 29.99 1.63
CA CYS A 250 9.19 28.70 2.31
C CYS A 250 8.11 27.80 1.69
N ALA A 251 6.97 28.36 1.29
CA ALA A 251 5.92 27.64 0.59
C ALA A 251 6.41 27.11 -0.76
N TRP A 252 7.04 27.95 -1.60
CA TRP A 252 7.59 27.52 -2.89
C TRP A 252 8.68 26.45 -2.75
N ALA A 253 9.58 26.60 -1.78
CA ALA A 253 10.60 25.59 -1.50
C ALA A 253 10.00 24.25 -1.07
N CYS A 254 8.94 24.27 -0.25
CA CYS A 254 8.20 23.07 0.13
C CYS A 254 7.50 22.41 -1.06
N LEU A 255 6.84 23.21 -1.91
CA LEU A 255 6.18 22.72 -3.11
C LEU A 255 7.19 22.09 -4.07
N TYR A 256 8.36 22.71 -4.27
CA TYR A 256 9.44 22.13 -5.06
C TYR A 256 9.92 20.79 -4.49
N ALA A 257 10.17 20.71 -3.18
CA ALA A 257 10.62 19.48 -2.53
C ALA A 257 9.60 18.33 -2.63
N THR A 258 8.31 18.65 -2.74
CA THR A 258 7.22 17.67 -2.81
C THR A 258 6.88 17.27 -4.25
N PHE A 259 6.69 18.26 -5.12
CA PHE A 259 6.19 18.09 -6.49
C PHE A 259 7.28 18.14 -7.55
N GLY A 260 8.43 18.77 -7.28
CA GLY A 260 9.53 18.91 -8.23
C GLY A 260 9.95 17.58 -8.87
N PRO A 261 10.22 16.50 -8.09
CA PRO A 261 10.48 15.18 -8.65
C PRO A 261 9.36 14.61 -9.53
N GLY A 262 8.11 14.79 -9.11
CA GLY A 262 6.95 14.29 -9.84
C GLY A 262 6.77 15.01 -11.17
N LEU A 263 6.81 16.34 -11.14
CA LEU A 263 6.67 17.21 -12.31
C LEU A 263 7.84 17.04 -13.29
N ALA A 264 9.07 16.85 -12.79
CA ALA A 264 10.21 16.59 -13.66
C ALA A 264 10.04 15.28 -14.47
N LEU A 265 9.26 14.34 -13.95
CA LEU A 265 8.96 13.05 -14.59
C LEU A 265 7.56 13.00 -15.20
N TRP A 266 6.90 14.13 -15.49
CA TRP A 266 5.51 14.22 -16.00
C TRP A 266 5.22 13.28 -17.18
N LYS A 267 6.17 13.09 -18.11
CA LYS A 267 6.01 12.18 -19.25
C LYS A 267 5.77 10.72 -18.84
N ARG A 268 6.34 10.29 -17.70
CA ARG A 268 6.11 8.93 -17.15
C ARG A 268 4.76 8.80 -16.46
N TRP A 269 4.16 9.92 -16.04
CA TRP A 269 2.85 9.92 -15.40
C TRP A 269 1.72 9.78 -16.42
N VAL A 270 1.90 10.21 -17.68
CA VAL A 270 0.87 10.07 -18.73
C VAL A 270 0.41 8.63 -18.94
N PRO A 271 1.29 7.65 -19.26
CA PRO A 271 0.86 6.26 -19.41
C PRO A 271 0.33 5.68 -18.09
N PHE A 272 0.88 6.10 -16.94
CA PHE A 272 0.40 5.68 -15.63
C PHE A 272 -1.05 6.15 -15.37
N VAL A 273 -1.38 7.41 -15.66
CA VAL A 273 -2.72 7.97 -15.51
C VAL A 273 -3.70 7.29 -16.47
N ALA A 274 -3.27 6.98 -17.70
CA ALA A 274 -4.11 6.23 -18.65
C ALA A 274 -4.44 4.82 -18.15
N VAL A 275 -3.44 4.08 -17.66
CA VAL A 275 -3.63 2.74 -17.07
C VAL A 275 -4.50 2.82 -15.82
N LEU A 276 -4.25 3.81 -14.96
CA LEU A 276 -5.05 4.03 -13.75
C LEU A 276 -6.52 4.34 -14.12
N ALA A 277 -6.76 5.21 -15.10
CA ALA A 277 -8.10 5.56 -15.56
C ALA A 277 -8.83 4.33 -16.10
N LEU A 278 -8.21 3.55 -16.99
CA LEU A 278 -8.77 2.30 -17.50
C LEU A 278 -9.11 1.34 -16.37
N THR A 279 -8.19 1.15 -15.43
CA THR A 279 -8.43 0.22 -14.32
C THR A 279 -9.60 0.70 -13.46
N VAL A 280 -9.62 1.99 -13.12
CA VAL A 280 -10.72 2.60 -12.37
C VAL A 280 -12.06 2.45 -13.10
N GLY A 281 -12.10 2.65 -14.42
CA GLY A 281 -13.31 2.48 -15.21
C GLY A 281 -13.84 1.04 -15.22
N TYR A 282 -12.95 0.04 -15.25
CA TYR A 282 -13.33 -1.37 -15.20
C TYR A 282 -13.70 -1.87 -13.80
N LEU A 283 -13.10 -1.32 -12.74
CA LEU A 283 -13.48 -1.58 -11.34
C LEU A 283 -14.84 -0.95 -10.98
N GLY A 284 -15.32 0.02 -11.76
CA GLY A 284 -16.62 0.66 -11.58
C GLY A 284 -16.73 1.47 -10.30
N SER A 285 -17.89 1.43 -9.63
CA SER A 285 -18.17 2.24 -8.43
C SER A 285 -17.36 1.83 -7.20
N GLY A 286 -16.62 0.72 -7.21
CA GLY A 286 -15.66 0.42 -6.14
C GLY A 286 -14.34 1.18 -6.29
N ALA A 287 -14.04 1.67 -7.49
CA ALA A 287 -12.73 2.25 -7.82
C ALA A 287 -12.47 3.62 -7.20
N TRP A 288 -13.52 4.38 -6.87
CA TRP A 288 -13.35 5.72 -6.28
C TRP A 288 -12.62 5.65 -4.94
N PHE A 289 -12.77 4.54 -4.20
CA PHE A 289 -12.00 4.31 -2.97
C PHE A 289 -10.49 4.36 -3.24
N MET A 290 -10.03 3.81 -4.37
CA MET A 290 -8.62 3.84 -4.74
C MET A 290 -8.17 5.27 -5.06
N LEU A 291 -8.97 6.03 -5.82
CA LEU A 291 -8.64 7.41 -6.19
C LEU A 291 -8.56 8.36 -4.98
N VAL A 292 -9.34 8.11 -3.93
CA VAL A 292 -9.38 8.98 -2.75
C VAL A 292 -8.45 8.49 -1.65
N PHE A 293 -8.51 7.21 -1.27
CA PHE A 293 -7.81 6.71 -0.10
C PHE A 293 -6.35 6.34 -0.35
N MET A 294 -5.97 5.90 -1.57
CA MET A 294 -4.55 5.67 -1.83
C MET A 294 -3.72 6.95 -1.69
N PRO A 295 -4.12 8.10 -2.26
CA PRO A 295 -3.39 9.33 -2.02
C PRO A 295 -3.40 9.74 -0.54
N ALA A 296 -4.50 9.52 0.19
CA ALA A 296 -4.58 9.79 1.63
C ALA A 296 -3.58 8.95 2.45
N ILE A 297 -3.36 7.70 2.05
CA ILE A 297 -2.32 6.84 2.63
C ILE A 297 -0.92 7.32 2.23
N MET A 298 -0.72 7.68 0.96
CA MET A 298 0.57 8.21 0.47
C MET A 298 0.98 9.51 1.17
N LEU A 299 0.00 10.35 1.57
CA LEU A 299 0.22 11.55 2.37
C LEU A 299 0.92 11.25 3.70
N MET A 300 0.70 10.08 4.30
CA MET A 300 1.36 9.68 5.55
C MET A 300 2.87 9.48 5.38
N GLY A 301 3.33 9.24 4.14
CA GLY A 301 4.75 9.14 3.80
C GLY A 301 5.41 10.48 3.49
N LEU A 302 4.64 11.58 3.38
CA LEU A 302 5.19 12.90 3.06
C LEU A 302 5.84 13.56 4.29
N ARG A 303 6.91 14.32 4.04
CA ARG A 303 7.51 15.15 5.09
C ARG A 303 6.77 16.49 5.15
N LEU A 304 6.00 16.68 6.21
CA LEU A 304 5.33 17.96 6.47
C LEU A 304 6.35 19.02 6.95
N PRO A 305 6.32 20.26 6.41
CA PRO A 305 7.24 21.33 6.78
C PRO A 305 7.22 21.70 8.26
N VAL A 306 6.06 21.55 8.91
CA VAL A 306 5.91 21.80 10.35
C VAL A 306 6.93 21.01 11.19
N TYR A 307 7.34 19.83 10.71
CA TYR A 307 8.31 18.95 11.37
C TYR A 307 9.68 18.89 10.66
N SER A 308 9.95 19.79 9.71
CA SER A 308 11.25 19.82 9.05
C SER A 308 12.33 20.32 10.01
N THR A 309 13.42 19.58 10.11
CA THR A 309 14.65 19.96 10.83
C THR A 309 15.57 20.83 9.97
N MET A 310 15.23 21.09 8.70
CA MET A 310 16.06 21.94 7.86
C MET A 310 16.18 23.32 8.49
N LEU A 311 17.44 23.72 8.73
CA LEU A 311 17.96 24.98 9.27
C LEU A 311 17.60 26.23 8.45
N ILE A 312 16.54 26.19 7.64
CA ILE A 312 16.00 27.43 7.09
C ILE A 312 15.49 28.20 8.31
N ALA A 313 15.93 29.46 8.44
CA ALA A 313 15.56 30.44 9.47
C ALA A 313 14.06 30.80 9.45
N ALA A 314 13.20 29.81 9.28
CA ALA A 314 11.79 29.94 9.09
C ALA A 314 11.09 29.90 10.46
N GLY A 315 10.57 31.05 10.85
CA GLY A 315 9.75 31.19 12.06
C GLY A 315 8.51 30.29 12.03
N ARG A 316 7.88 30.10 13.20
CA ARG A 316 6.68 29.24 13.36
C ARG A 316 5.56 29.57 12.36
N ARG A 317 5.38 30.87 12.06
CA ARG A 317 4.39 31.36 11.07
C ARG A 317 4.67 30.85 9.66
N GLU A 318 5.92 30.82 9.24
CA GLU A 318 6.29 30.38 7.89
C GLU A 318 6.09 28.88 7.71
N ARG A 319 6.43 28.08 8.73
CA ARG A 319 6.18 26.63 8.73
C ARG A 319 4.69 26.31 8.69
N PHE A 320 3.87 27.07 9.43
CA PHE A 320 2.41 26.97 9.38
C PHE A 320 1.90 27.25 7.96
N VAL A 321 2.24 28.40 7.39
CA VAL A 321 1.79 28.80 6.04
C VAL A 321 2.27 27.81 4.98
N ALA A 322 3.54 27.40 5.01
CA ALA A 322 4.07 26.42 4.06
C ALA A 322 3.33 25.08 4.13
N THR A 323 3.00 24.61 5.35
CA THR A 323 2.26 23.35 5.52
C THR A 323 0.81 23.48 5.05
N VAL A 324 0.14 24.62 5.30
CA VAL A 324 -1.21 24.89 4.77
C VAL A 324 -1.21 24.95 3.25
N VAL A 325 -0.27 25.68 2.64
CA VAL A 325 -0.17 25.78 1.18
C VAL A 325 0.10 24.40 0.58
N GLN A 326 1.02 23.61 1.15
CA GLN A 326 1.27 22.25 0.71
C GLN A 326 -0.01 21.38 0.80
N ALA A 327 -0.75 21.48 1.90
CA ALA A 327 -1.98 20.74 2.12
C ALA A 327 -3.06 21.06 1.06
N VAL A 328 -3.27 22.36 0.80
CA VAL A 328 -4.22 22.84 -0.21
C VAL A 328 -3.79 22.36 -1.60
N VAL A 329 -2.52 22.55 -1.98
CA VAL A 329 -2.05 22.16 -3.31
C VAL A 329 -2.14 20.66 -3.52
N ILE A 330 -1.80 19.83 -2.52
CA ILE A 330 -1.96 18.37 -2.66
C ILE A 330 -3.43 18.00 -2.81
N THR A 331 -4.32 18.56 -1.98
CA THR A 331 -5.75 18.24 -2.03
C THR A 331 -6.38 18.65 -3.36
N VAL A 332 -6.08 19.86 -3.84
CA VAL A 332 -6.54 20.37 -5.14
C VAL A 332 -5.96 19.52 -6.27
N SER A 333 -4.69 19.15 -6.20
CA SER A 333 -4.03 18.33 -7.24
C SER A 333 -4.64 16.93 -7.33
N ILE A 334 -4.95 16.29 -6.20
CA ILE A 334 -5.62 14.98 -6.17
C ILE A 334 -7.06 15.11 -6.70
N SER A 335 -7.78 16.16 -6.31
CA SER A 335 -9.14 16.42 -6.80
C SER A 335 -9.14 16.65 -8.31
N ALA A 336 -8.21 17.48 -8.81
CA ALA A 336 -8.04 17.73 -10.23
C ALA A 336 -7.65 16.46 -11.01
N ALA A 337 -6.79 15.61 -10.44
CA ALA A 337 -6.47 14.32 -11.04
C ALA A 337 -7.69 13.39 -11.09
N ALA A 338 -8.52 13.35 -10.03
CA ALA A 338 -9.76 12.59 -10.02
C ALA A 338 -10.76 13.12 -11.07
N VAL A 339 -10.92 14.44 -11.20
CA VAL A 339 -11.73 15.07 -12.26
C VAL A 339 -11.19 14.71 -13.64
N ALA A 340 -9.87 14.79 -13.86
CA ALA A 340 -9.26 14.44 -15.14
C ALA A 340 -9.48 12.96 -15.51
N VAL A 341 -9.35 12.04 -14.53
CA VAL A 341 -9.66 10.62 -14.74
C VAL A 341 -11.14 10.42 -15.08
N ALA A 342 -12.06 11.05 -14.34
CA ALA A 342 -13.49 10.96 -14.63
C ALA A 342 -13.84 11.55 -16.01
N ALA A 343 -13.28 12.72 -16.34
CA ALA A 343 -13.46 13.38 -17.63
C ALA A 343 -12.90 12.57 -18.80
N LEU A 344 -11.79 11.85 -18.60
CA LEU A 344 -11.22 10.94 -19.61
C LEU A 344 -12.07 9.68 -19.79
N LEU A 345 -12.67 9.16 -18.70
CA LEU A 345 -13.49 7.95 -18.74
C LEU A 345 -14.82 8.14 -19.48
N ILE A 346 -15.42 9.34 -19.44
CA ILE A 346 -16.70 9.64 -20.11
C ILE A 346 -16.66 9.41 -21.64
N PRO A 347 -15.72 9.99 -22.42
CA PRO A 347 -15.62 9.70 -23.84
C PRO A 347 -15.12 8.28 -24.06
N LEU A 348 -14.18 7.78 -23.24
CA LEU A 348 -13.60 6.46 -23.40
C LEU A 348 -14.65 5.34 -23.26
N SER A 349 -15.65 5.50 -22.39
CA SER A 349 -16.73 4.53 -22.23
C SER A 349 -17.65 4.43 -23.45
N ARG A 350 -17.61 5.42 -24.37
CA ARG A 350 -18.36 5.38 -25.62
C ARG A 350 -17.60 4.62 -26.72
N TYR A 351 -16.27 4.66 -26.69
CA TYR A 351 -15.42 4.08 -27.74
C TYR A 351 -14.88 2.69 -27.39
N VAL A 352 -14.73 2.36 -26.10
CA VAL A 352 -14.19 1.08 -25.68
C VAL A 352 -15.32 0.03 -25.63
N PRO A 353 -15.24 -1.04 -26.44
CA PRO A 353 -16.25 -2.09 -26.42
C PRO A 353 -16.21 -2.86 -25.09
N PRO A 354 -17.35 -3.42 -24.64
CA PRO A 354 -17.37 -4.29 -23.47
C PRO A 354 -16.45 -5.51 -23.71
N ILE A 355 -15.66 -5.87 -22.70
CA ILE A 355 -14.80 -7.05 -22.78
C ILE A 355 -15.61 -8.26 -22.29
N PRO A 356 -15.93 -9.24 -23.15
CA PRO A 356 -16.57 -10.47 -22.70
C PRO A 356 -15.56 -11.30 -21.92
N ILE A 357 -15.83 -11.52 -20.63
CA ILE A 357 -15.20 -12.61 -19.88
C ILE A 357 -16.02 -13.88 -20.17
N LYS A 358 -15.37 -15.04 -20.16
CA LYS A 358 -16.05 -16.35 -20.18
C LYS A 358 -17.17 -16.37 -19.11
N GLU A 359 -18.24 -17.12 -19.38
CA GLU A 359 -19.42 -17.26 -18.48
C GLU A 359 -20.43 -16.10 -18.53
N GLY A 360 -20.45 -15.30 -19.61
CA GLY A 360 -21.49 -14.29 -19.84
C GLY A 360 -21.32 -13.00 -19.04
N ILE A 361 -20.23 -12.87 -18.28
CA ILE A 361 -19.87 -11.65 -17.56
C ILE A 361 -19.23 -10.68 -18.56
N THR A 362 -19.88 -9.53 -18.79
CA THR A 362 -19.33 -8.47 -19.64
C THR A 362 -18.75 -7.36 -18.77
N LEU A 363 -17.44 -7.12 -18.91
CA LEU A 363 -16.81 -5.96 -18.30
C LEU A 363 -17.13 -4.73 -19.14
N THR A 364 -18.02 -3.92 -18.61
CA THR A 364 -18.37 -2.62 -19.17
C THR A 364 -17.54 -1.54 -18.49
N LEU A 365 -16.89 -0.68 -19.30
CA LEU A 365 -16.19 0.49 -18.76
C LEU A 365 -17.23 1.45 -18.21
N ARG A 366 -17.27 1.63 -16.89
CA ARG A 366 -18.25 2.51 -16.23
C ARG A 366 -17.64 3.89 -15.97
N PRO A 367 -18.29 4.99 -16.39
CA PRO A 367 -17.82 6.32 -16.05
C PRO A 367 -17.89 6.51 -14.53
N VAL A 368 -16.89 7.19 -13.97
CA VAL A 368 -16.89 7.58 -12.56
C VAL A 368 -17.75 8.82 -12.40
N ASP A 369 -18.63 8.82 -11.40
CA ASP A 369 -19.44 10.00 -11.08
C ASP A 369 -18.52 11.18 -10.69
N LEU A 370 -18.66 12.28 -11.41
CA LEU A 370 -17.88 13.50 -11.19
C LEU A 370 -18.09 14.06 -9.78
N ARG A 371 -19.23 13.79 -9.13
CA ARG A 371 -19.52 14.21 -7.75
C ARG A 371 -18.52 13.63 -6.75
N LEU A 372 -18.00 12.44 -7.01
CA LEU A 372 -17.01 11.78 -6.14
C LEU A 372 -15.63 12.46 -6.20
N SER A 373 -15.39 13.33 -7.17
CA SER A 373 -14.15 14.13 -7.24
C SER A 373 -14.04 15.19 -6.14
N ALA A 374 -15.14 15.51 -5.44
CA ALA A 374 -15.14 16.38 -4.27
C ALA A 374 -14.71 15.66 -2.98
N THR A 375 -14.79 14.32 -2.93
CA THR A 375 -14.45 13.52 -1.75
C THR A 375 -13.02 13.76 -1.21
N PRO A 376 -11.97 13.92 -2.04
CA PRO A 376 -10.64 14.29 -1.56
C PRO A 376 -10.63 15.60 -0.74
N LEU A 377 -11.51 16.57 -1.03
CA LEU A 377 -11.58 17.83 -0.27
C LEU A 377 -11.98 17.62 1.19
N ILE A 378 -12.67 16.52 1.51
CA ILE A 378 -13.08 16.13 2.86
C ILE A 378 -12.06 15.17 3.48
N VAL A 379 -11.63 14.14 2.74
CA VAL A 379 -10.76 13.07 3.26
C VAL A 379 -9.32 13.54 3.47
N MET A 380 -8.77 14.39 2.59
CA MET A 380 -7.37 14.81 2.70
C MET A 380 -7.09 15.64 3.97
N PRO A 381 -7.91 16.63 4.36
CA PRO A 381 -7.72 17.34 5.63
C PRO A 381 -7.82 16.42 6.85
N ALA A 382 -8.73 15.44 6.84
CA ALA A 382 -8.82 14.45 7.90
C ALA A 382 -7.54 13.60 7.98
N ALA A 383 -7.03 13.15 6.82
CA ALA A 383 -5.76 12.43 6.71
C ALA A 383 -4.58 13.24 7.23
N MET A 384 -4.49 14.51 6.83
CA MET A 384 -3.43 15.40 7.28
C MET A 384 -3.56 15.74 8.77
N THR A 385 -4.77 15.81 9.31
CA THR A 385 -5.00 15.99 10.76
C THR A 385 -4.44 14.79 11.53
N LEU A 386 -4.79 13.57 11.12
CA LEU A 386 -4.25 12.35 11.72
C LEU A 386 -2.72 12.30 11.60
N HIS A 387 -2.17 12.65 10.44
CA HIS A 387 -0.73 12.71 10.24
C HIS A 387 -0.07 13.75 11.17
N VAL A 388 -0.64 14.94 11.31
CA VAL A 388 -0.11 15.98 12.19
C VAL A 388 -0.16 15.52 13.65
N LEU A 389 -1.27 14.95 14.12
CA LEU A 389 -1.44 14.49 15.50
C LEU A 389 -0.52 13.31 15.84
N LEU A 390 -0.41 12.35 14.93
CA LEU A 390 0.29 11.07 15.13
C LEU A 390 1.63 11.02 14.39
N TYR A 391 2.24 12.18 14.12
CA TYR A 391 3.52 12.29 13.42
C TYR A 391 4.62 11.39 13.99
N ARG A 392 4.72 11.28 15.32
CA ARG A 392 5.70 10.43 16.00
C ARG A 392 5.32 8.95 16.02
N ARG A 393 4.04 8.64 15.75
CA ARG A 393 3.44 7.30 15.79
C ARG A 393 2.76 6.99 14.46
N LEU A 394 3.48 7.18 13.35
CA LEU A 394 2.96 6.95 11.99
C LEU A 394 2.26 5.59 11.79
N PRO A 395 2.71 4.46 12.39
CA PRO A 395 1.96 3.21 12.31
C PRO A 395 0.53 3.31 12.87
N MET A 396 0.34 4.07 13.97
CA MET A 396 -0.98 4.31 14.54
C MET A 396 -1.81 5.23 13.65
N ALA A 397 -1.18 6.24 13.02
CA ALA A 397 -1.86 7.10 12.05
C ALA A 397 -2.38 6.31 10.85
N PHE A 398 -1.56 5.38 10.34
CA PHE A 398 -1.94 4.48 9.27
C PHE A 398 -3.08 3.55 9.67
N ILE A 399 -3.03 2.95 10.87
CA ILE A 399 -4.13 2.11 11.38
C ILE A 399 -5.42 2.90 11.53
N ALA A 400 -5.34 4.11 12.12
CA ALA A 400 -6.51 4.97 12.27
C ALA A 400 -7.10 5.37 10.90
N MET A 401 -6.25 5.62 9.91
CA MET A 401 -6.68 5.87 8.53
C MET A 401 -7.35 4.65 7.91
N MET A 402 -6.75 3.46 8.03
CA MET A 402 -7.35 2.22 7.50
C MET A 402 -8.68 1.92 8.18
N ALA A 403 -8.78 2.08 9.50
CA ALA A 403 -10.03 1.94 10.23
C ALA A 403 -11.09 2.93 9.73
N LEU A 404 -10.72 4.20 9.50
CA LEU A 404 -11.60 5.19 8.90
C LEU A 404 -12.07 4.75 7.50
N VAL A 405 -11.16 4.24 6.66
CA VAL A 405 -11.52 3.72 5.33
C VAL A 405 -12.54 2.59 5.46
N TYR A 406 -12.29 1.61 6.34
CA TYR A 406 -13.21 0.49 6.55
C TYR A 406 -14.57 0.93 7.07
N VAL A 407 -14.62 1.89 8.01
CA VAL A 407 -15.89 2.44 8.49
C VAL A 407 -16.65 3.13 7.37
N VAL A 408 -15.98 3.94 6.54
CA VAL A 408 -16.61 4.59 5.38
C VAL A 408 -17.06 3.57 4.34
N MET A 409 -16.26 2.54 4.07
CA MET A 409 -16.63 1.44 3.17
C MET A 409 -17.84 0.68 3.69
N PHE A 410 -17.83 0.29 4.96
CA PHE A 410 -18.92 -0.41 5.61
C PHE A 410 -20.20 0.42 5.58
N ALA A 411 -20.12 1.70 5.96
CA ALA A 411 -21.23 2.63 5.85
C ALA A 411 -21.74 2.75 4.40
N ALA A 412 -20.86 2.83 3.41
CA ALA A 412 -21.24 2.87 2.00
C ALA A 412 -21.93 1.59 1.51
N ILE A 413 -21.49 0.42 1.99
CA ILE A 413 -22.09 -0.88 1.65
C ILE A 413 -23.47 -1.02 2.29
N VAL A 414 -23.58 -0.75 3.59
CA VAL A 414 -24.84 -0.83 4.35
C VAL A 414 -25.84 0.20 3.81
N SER A 415 -25.37 1.40 3.49
CA SER A 415 -26.17 2.51 2.99
C SER A 415 -26.32 2.50 1.46
N ARG A 416 -26.14 1.38 0.76
CA ARG A 416 -26.09 1.28 -0.72
C ARG A 416 -27.24 2.00 -1.47
N ARG A 417 -28.39 2.25 -0.83
CA ARG A 417 -29.51 3.02 -1.39
C ARG A 417 -29.62 4.47 -0.92
N GLU A 418 -28.96 4.85 0.16
CA GLU A 418 -29.10 6.18 0.78
C GLU A 418 -27.84 7.04 0.75
N LEU A 419 -26.63 6.48 0.60
CA LEU A 419 -25.40 7.29 0.69
C LEU A 419 -25.35 8.36 -0.42
N MET A 420 -25.78 8.01 -1.63
CA MET A 420 -25.89 8.95 -2.76
C MET A 420 -27.00 10.00 -2.57
N ARG A 421 -28.00 9.74 -1.71
CA ARG A 421 -29.03 10.72 -1.31
C ARG A 421 -28.56 11.60 -0.15
N PHE A 422 -27.69 11.07 0.73
CA PHE A 422 -27.15 11.77 1.90
C PHE A 422 -26.07 12.80 1.55
N VAL A 423 -25.42 12.70 0.39
CA VAL A 423 -24.54 13.78 -0.10
C VAL A 423 -25.39 14.91 -0.69
N ARG A 424 -26.24 15.53 0.13
CA ARG A 424 -26.71 16.90 -0.16
C ARG A 424 -25.49 17.80 -0.18
N ILE A 425 -25.40 18.69 -1.18
CA ILE A 425 -24.25 19.59 -1.37
C ILE A 425 -23.98 20.37 -0.06
N ASP A 426 -25.03 20.78 0.64
CA ASP A 426 -24.94 21.51 1.91
C ASP A 426 -24.20 20.70 3.00
N VAL A 427 -24.49 19.40 3.13
CA VAL A 427 -23.84 18.51 4.10
C VAL A 427 -22.38 18.29 3.72
N ALA A 428 -22.09 18.11 2.42
CA ALA A 428 -20.72 17.95 1.93
C ALA A 428 -19.88 19.22 2.17
N MET A 429 -20.45 20.41 1.92
CA MET A 429 -19.81 21.69 2.19
C MET A 429 -19.57 21.91 3.68
N GLY A 430 -20.56 21.57 4.53
CA GLY A 430 -20.42 21.60 5.98
C GLY A 430 -19.32 20.67 6.49
N ALA A 431 -19.29 19.42 6.01
CA ALA A 431 -18.26 18.44 6.35
C ALA A 431 -16.87 18.91 5.87
N MET A 432 -16.76 19.45 4.66
CA MET A 432 -15.53 20.03 4.13
C MET A 432 -15.03 21.17 5.02
N ALA A 433 -15.89 22.14 5.36
CA ALA A 433 -15.54 23.26 6.22
C ALA A 433 -15.10 22.79 7.62
N MET A 434 -15.80 21.80 8.19
CA MET A 434 -15.45 21.20 9.48
C MET A 434 -14.09 20.49 9.44
N CYS A 435 -13.84 19.62 8.45
CA CYS A 435 -12.58 18.90 8.32
C CYS A 435 -11.39 19.85 8.13
N TRP A 436 -11.53 20.90 7.31
CA TRP A 436 -10.51 21.93 7.16
C TRP A 436 -10.33 22.77 8.43
N GLY A 437 -11.43 23.13 9.11
CA GLY A 437 -11.38 23.85 10.38
C GLY A 437 -10.60 23.07 11.44
N VAL A 438 -10.92 21.79 11.63
CA VAL A 438 -10.22 20.89 12.56
C VAL A 438 -8.74 20.76 12.19
N TYR A 439 -8.43 20.61 10.89
CA TYR A 439 -7.05 20.54 10.41
C TYR A 439 -6.26 21.82 10.73
N LEU A 440 -6.82 22.99 10.39
CA LEU A 440 -6.17 24.29 10.61
C LEU A 440 -5.97 24.59 12.10
N LEU A 441 -6.96 24.26 12.95
CA LEU A 441 -6.86 24.41 14.40
C LEU A 441 -5.77 23.51 14.98
N THR A 442 -5.74 22.23 14.55
CA THR A 442 -4.72 21.26 14.96
C THR A 442 -3.33 21.71 14.55
N LEU A 443 -3.16 22.12 13.28
CA LEU A 443 -1.90 22.60 12.76
C LEU A 443 -1.44 23.90 13.46
N ARG A 444 -2.36 24.82 13.75
CA ARG A 444 -2.08 26.05 14.51
C ARG A 444 -1.64 25.72 15.93
N HIS A 445 -2.29 24.76 16.58
CA HIS A 445 -1.92 24.31 17.92
C HIS A 445 -0.50 23.71 17.95
N VAL A 446 -0.23 22.77 17.04
CA VAL A 446 1.09 22.11 16.94
C VAL A 446 2.19 23.12 16.61
N SER A 447 1.97 23.98 15.62
CA SER A 447 2.98 24.99 15.21
C SER A 447 3.25 26.06 16.27
N ARG A 448 2.29 26.39 17.14
CA ARG A 448 2.46 27.40 18.20
C ARG A 448 2.99 26.85 19.51
N ARG A 449 2.53 25.67 19.97
CA ARG A 449 2.79 25.20 21.34
C ARG A 449 3.92 24.18 21.47
N GLN A 450 4.21 23.38 20.45
CA GLN A 450 5.25 22.37 20.59
C GLN A 450 6.63 22.99 20.36
N CYS A 451 7.55 22.78 21.32
CA CYS A 451 8.97 23.03 21.11
C CYS A 451 9.46 22.13 19.98
N LEU A 452 9.58 22.69 18.78
CA LEU A 452 10.04 22.00 17.56
C LEU A 452 11.52 21.57 17.62
N VAL A 453 12.19 21.75 18.76
CA VAL A 453 13.66 21.57 18.94
C VAL A 453 14.01 20.42 19.90
N ALA A 454 13.06 19.80 20.61
CA ALA A 454 13.38 18.69 21.52
C ALA A 454 12.91 17.33 20.97
N GLY A 455 13.87 16.55 20.46
CA GLY A 455 13.67 15.15 20.03
C GLY A 455 14.70 14.71 19.00
#